data_AF-A0A848EW05-F1
#
_entry.id   AF-A0A848EW05-F1
#
_cell.length_a   1.000
_cell.length_b   1.000
_cell.length_c   1.000
_cell.angle_alpha   90.00
_cell.angle_beta   90.00
_cell.angle_gamma   90.00
#
_symmetry.space_group_name_H-M   'P 1'
#
loop_
_entity.id
_entity.type
_entity.pdbx_description
1 polymer ?
#
loop_
_entity_poly.entity_id
_entity_poly.type
_entity_poly.pdbx_seq_one_letter_code
_entity_poly.pdbx_strand_id
1 'polypeptide(L)'
;MALGGFSGSQAFFNSPLAANSHYRPINFGMGYEMYVDLSSLETVKDDGQGWIFKVNLFRSPEDSGNIEGTYTLTYKVAHGQAWLYNDSTHSWQEIPMRKKEIKHNQIADFVAVNLCYKQKTGQYLNDDYGYAKGMERYYKGE
;
A
#
# COMPACT_ATOMS: atom_id res chain seq x y z
N MET A 1 41.65 -15.42 2.56
CA MET A 1 40.82 -16.62 2.78
C MET A 1 39.57 -16.18 3.54
N ALA A 2 38.40 -16.41 2.92
CA ALA A 2 37.00 -16.30 3.37
C ALA A 2 36.58 -15.07 4.21
N LEU A 3 35.85 -14.08 3.66
CA LEU A 3 34.40 -14.06 3.40
C LEU A 3 33.55 -14.32 4.66
N GLY A 4 33.37 -13.28 5.47
CA GLY A 4 32.28 -13.20 6.46
C GLY A 4 30.98 -12.93 5.73
N GLY A 5 30.26 -14.01 5.43
CA GLY A 5 29.03 -14.00 4.65
C GLY A 5 27.96 -13.09 5.24
N PHE A 6 27.35 -12.30 4.36
CA PHE A 6 26.05 -11.72 4.59
C PHE A 6 25.08 -12.87 4.90
N SER A 7 24.71 -12.99 6.17
CA SER A 7 23.55 -13.76 6.62
C SER A 7 22.37 -13.41 5.69
N GLY A 8 21.72 -14.45 5.16
CA GLY A 8 20.85 -14.38 3.99
C GLY A 8 19.88 -13.19 4.01
N SER A 9 19.73 -12.56 2.84
CA SER A 9 18.67 -11.61 2.55
C SER A 9 17.34 -12.20 2.99
N GLN A 10 16.78 -11.74 4.11
CA GLN A 10 15.41 -12.06 4.45
C GLN A 10 14.55 -11.51 3.32
N ALA A 11 13.98 -12.41 2.51
CA ALA A 11 13.00 -12.01 1.52
C ALA A 11 11.77 -11.58 2.32
N PHE A 12 11.31 -10.34 2.20
CA PHE A 12 10.04 -9.96 2.82
C PHE A 12 8.88 -10.57 2.04
N PHE A 13 7.71 -10.68 2.67
CA PHE A 13 6.47 -11.17 2.05
C PHE A 13 6.55 -12.65 1.62
N ASN A 14 7.08 -13.56 2.45
CA ASN A 14 6.99 -15.01 2.17
C ASN A 14 5.71 -15.66 2.69
N SER A 15 4.87 -14.90 3.38
CA SER A 15 3.62 -15.44 3.87
C SER A 15 2.61 -15.72 2.72
N PRO A 16 1.64 -16.64 2.92
CA PRO A 16 0.56 -16.89 1.96
C PRO A 16 -0.28 -15.66 1.62
N LEU A 17 -0.25 -14.62 2.47
CA LEU A 17 -0.93 -13.35 2.23
C LEU A 17 -0.40 -12.66 0.96
N ALA A 18 0.89 -12.79 0.67
CA ALA A 18 1.50 -12.24 -0.54
C ALA A 18 1.07 -12.95 -1.82
N ALA A 19 0.54 -14.17 -1.73
CA ALA A 19 0.00 -14.92 -2.87
C ALA A 19 -1.53 -14.74 -3.02
N ASN A 20 -2.21 -14.22 -2.00
CA ASN A 20 -3.66 -14.05 -2.02
C ASN A 20 -4.07 -12.97 -3.01
N SER A 21 -4.98 -13.31 -3.94
CA SER A 21 -5.43 -12.41 -5.01
C SER A 21 -6.09 -11.12 -4.51
N HIS A 22 -6.63 -11.11 -3.30
CA HIS A 22 -7.24 -9.93 -2.69
C HIS A 22 -6.20 -8.93 -2.19
N TYR A 23 -4.99 -9.38 -1.85
CA TYR A 23 -4.04 -8.59 -1.09
C TYR A 23 -2.88 -8.10 -1.96
N ARG A 24 -2.40 -6.90 -1.68
CA ARG A 24 -1.15 -6.40 -2.27
C ARG A 24 -0.22 -5.87 -1.19
N PRO A 25 1.08 -6.23 -1.24
CA PRO A 25 2.11 -5.63 -0.40
C PRO A 25 2.14 -4.10 -0.54
N ILE A 26 2.22 -3.37 0.58
CA ILE A 26 2.31 -1.89 0.55
C ILE A 26 3.47 -1.32 1.36
N ASN A 27 3.93 -2.01 2.40
CA ASN A 27 5.09 -1.59 3.19
C ASN A 27 5.59 -2.75 4.07
N PHE A 28 6.82 -2.65 4.55
CA PHE A 28 7.40 -3.60 5.50
C PHE A 28 8.42 -2.90 6.39
N GLY A 29 8.65 -3.44 7.58
CA GLY A 29 9.64 -2.95 8.52
C GLY A 29 9.24 -3.20 9.98
N MET A 30 10.24 -3.15 10.86
CA MET A 30 10.07 -3.35 12.31
C MET A 30 9.42 -4.71 12.67
N GLY A 31 9.63 -5.76 11.86
CA GLY A 31 9.08 -7.10 12.09
C GLY A 31 7.67 -7.31 11.53
N TYR A 32 7.16 -6.37 10.71
CA TYR A 32 5.82 -6.43 10.13
C TYR A 32 5.82 -6.23 8.62
N GLU A 33 4.87 -6.92 7.99
CA GLU A 33 4.42 -6.71 6.62
C GLU A 33 3.06 -6.03 6.64
N MET A 34 2.84 -5.12 5.69
CA MET A 34 1.58 -4.44 5.50
C MET A 34 1.02 -4.72 4.12
N TYR A 35 -0.30 -4.87 4.08
CA TYR A 35 -1.05 -5.17 2.87
C TYR A 35 -2.26 -4.26 2.75
N VAL A 36 -2.66 -3.98 1.50
CA VAL A 36 -3.97 -3.45 1.17
C VAL A 36 -4.87 -4.58 0.66
N ASP A 37 -6.11 -4.62 1.13
CA ASP A 37 -7.14 -5.54 0.65
C ASP A 37 -7.95 -4.90 -0.48
N LEU A 38 -7.56 -5.19 -1.72
CA LEU A 38 -8.23 -4.69 -2.91
C LEU A 38 -9.66 -5.23 -3.06
N SER A 39 -10.02 -6.36 -2.43
CA SER A 39 -11.38 -6.88 -2.44
C SER A 39 -12.34 -6.05 -1.58
N SER A 40 -11.79 -5.30 -0.61
CA SER A 40 -12.54 -4.38 0.26
C SER A 40 -12.73 -2.97 -0.31
N LEU A 41 -12.24 -2.72 -1.53
CA LEU A 41 -12.28 -1.40 -2.15
C LEU A 41 -13.74 -0.94 -2.39
N GLU A 42 -14.18 0.03 -1.62
CA GLU A 42 -15.54 0.58 -1.66
C GLU A 42 -15.51 2.02 -2.17
N THR A 43 -16.21 2.31 -3.26
CA THR A 43 -16.37 3.70 -3.71
C THR A 43 -17.45 4.40 -2.88
N VAL A 44 -17.06 5.47 -2.18
CA VAL A 44 -17.97 6.34 -1.42
C VAL A 44 -18.57 7.41 -2.32
N LYS A 45 -17.74 8.02 -3.16
CA LYS A 45 -18.16 9.02 -4.15
C LYS A 45 -17.23 8.97 -5.35
N ASP A 46 -17.80 9.07 -6.54
CA ASP A 46 -17.07 9.27 -7.79
C ASP A 46 -17.87 10.21 -8.69
N ASP A 47 -17.32 11.38 -9.00
CA ASP A 47 -17.93 12.36 -9.90
C ASP A 47 -17.12 12.57 -11.18
N GLY A 48 -16.17 11.69 -11.47
CA GLY A 48 -15.27 11.76 -12.64
C GLY A 48 -14.14 12.77 -12.51
N GLN A 49 -14.24 13.76 -11.61
CA GLN A 49 -13.16 14.70 -11.29
C GLN A 49 -12.45 14.34 -9.98
N GLY A 50 -13.21 13.77 -9.05
CA GLY A 50 -12.72 13.27 -7.78
C GLY A 50 -13.32 11.91 -7.44
N TRP A 51 -12.51 11.10 -6.77
CA TRP A 51 -12.88 9.78 -6.29
C TRP A 51 -12.55 9.66 -4.81
N ILE A 52 -13.55 9.36 -3.99
CA ILE A 52 -13.44 9.06 -2.56
C ILE A 52 -13.77 7.59 -2.37
N PHE A 53 -12.92 6.88 -1.67
CA PHE A 53 -13.08 5.44 -1.44
C PHE A 53 -12.59 5.04 -0.06
N LYS A 54 -13.08 3.89 0.38
CA LYS A 54 -12.60 3.18 1.57
C LYS A 54 -11.90 1.90 1.15
N VAL A 55 -10.89 1.52 1.92
CA VAL A 55 -10.21 0.25 1.75
C VAL A 55 -9.61 -0.20 3.08
N ASN A 56 -9.55 -1.51 3.28
CA ASN A 56 -8.89 -2.09 4.44
C ASN A 56 -7.40 -2.25 4.18
N LEU A 57 -6.60 -1.83 5.15
CA LEU A 57 -5.20 -2.19 5.29
C LEU A 57 -5.07 -3.15 6.47
N PHE A 58 -4.12 -4.06 6.41
CA PHE A 58 -3.82 -4.90 7.54
C PHE A 58 -2.33 -5.12 7.72
N ARG A 59 -1.97 -5.43 8.97
CA ARG A 59 -0.60 -5.77 9.39
C ARG A 59 -0.51 -7.25 9.72
N SER A 60 0.59 -7.85 9.32
CA SER A 60 0.98 -9.23 9.65
C SER A 60 2.39 -9.21 10.19
N PRO A 61 2.71 -9.92 11.28
CA PRO A 61 4.09 -10.26 11.58
C PRO A 61 4.74 -10.90 10.35
N GLU A 62 5.99 -10.55 10.09
CA GLU A 62 6.76 -11.06 8.95
C GLU A 62 6.66 -12.58 8.85
N ASP A 63 6.42 -13.08 7.64
CA ASP A 63 6.35 -14.50 7.29
C ASP A 63 5.29 -15.35 8.03
N SER A 64 4.46 -14.75 8.90
CA SER A 64 3.53 -15.52 9.74
C SER A 64 2.24 -15.95 9.03
N GLY A 65 1.78 -15.16 8.05
CA GLY A 65 0.48 -15.34 7.43
C GLY A 65 -0.71 -14.96 8.31
N ASN A 66 -0.47 -14.43 9.51
CA ASN A 66 -1.51 -14.06 10.46
C ASN A 66 -1.78 -12.57 10.40
N ILE A 67 -3.06 -12.20 10.30
CA ILE A 67 -3.49 -10.80 10.38
C ILE A 67 -3.64 -10.43 11.86
N GLU A 68 -2.83 -9.50 12.35
CA GLU A 68 -2.90 -9.01 13.73
C GLU A 68 -3.74 -7.74 13.88
N GLY A 69 -4.02 -7.02 12.80
CA GLY A 69 -4.83 -5.81 12.84
C GLY A 69 -5.29 -5.38 11.46
N THR A 70 -6.54 -4.93 11.40
CA THR A 70 -7.19 -4.40 10.20
C THR A 70 -7.66 -2.98 10.47
N TYR A 71 -7.38 -2.08 9.52
CA TYR A 71 -7.70 -0.66 9.58
C TYR A 71 -8.43 -0.27 8.31
N THR A 72 -9.66 0.24 8.42
CA THR A 72 -10.35 0.83 7.28
C THR A 72 -9.93 2.29 7.13
N LEU A 73 -9.33 2.64 6.00
CA LEU A 73 -8.91 4.01 5.71
C LEU A 73 -9.79 4.60 4.60
N THR A 74 -10.03 5.90 4.69
CA THR A 74 -10.76 6.65 3.65
C THR A 74 -9.78 7.54 2.90
N TYR A 75 -9.71 7.36 1.59
CA TYR A 75 -8.86 8.15 0.71
C TYR A 75 -9.69 8.99 -0.26
N LYS A 76 -9.07 10.06 -0.76
CA LYS A 76 -9.58 10.90 -1.83
C LYS A 76 -8.50 11.07 -2.88
N VAL A 77 -8.89 10.99 -4.15
CA VAL A 77 -8.08 11.30 -5.32
C VAL A 77 -8.77 12.38 -6.13
N ALA A 78 -8.05 13.42 -6.53
CA ALA A 78 -8.52 14.46 -7.44
C ALA A 78 -7.34 15.20 -8.07
N HIS A 79 -7.46 15.58 -9.34
CA HIS A 79 -6.45 16.37 -10.06
C HIS A 79 -5.01 15.80 -9.99
N GLY A 80 -4.87 14.47 -10.08
CA GLY A 80 -3.56 13.81 -9.99
C GLY A 80 -2.90 13.97 -8.62
N GLN A 81 -3.70 14.05 -7.56
CA GLN A 81 -3.24 14.14 -6.18
C GLN A 81 -4.13 13.30 -5.26
N ALA A 82 -3.59 12.90 -4.11
CA ALA A 82 -4.30 12.08 -3.14
C ALA A 82 -4.22 12.61 -1.70
N TRP A 83 -5.24 12.27 -0.91
CA TRP A 83 -5.35 12.60 0.51
C TRP A 83 -5.88 11.42 1.30
N LEU A 84 -5.39 11.27 2.53
CA LEU A 84 -5.95 10.40 3.58
C LEU A 84 -6.89 11.22 4.46
N TYR A 85 -8.07 10.70 4.78
CA TYR A 85 -8.95 11.31 5.77
C TYR A 85 -8.46 10.98 7.18
N ASN A 86 -8.34 12.00 8.03
CA ASN A 86 -8.04 11.84 9.44
C ASN A 86 -9.34 12.00 10.24
N ASP A 87 -9.84 10.88 10.77
CA ASP A 87 -11.09 10.86 11.54
C ASP A 87 -11.00 11.68 12.84
N SER A 88 -9.83 11.73 13.48
CA SER A 88 -9.64 12.49 14.74
C SER A 88 -9.76 13.99 14.52
N THR A 89 -9.27 14.50 13.39
CA THR A 89 -9.28 15.94 13.07
C THR A 89 -10.33 16.33 12.03
N HIS A 90 -11.10 15.37 11.53
CA HIS A 90 -12.07 15.53 10.45
C HIS A 90 -11.50 16.27 9.21
N SER A 91 -10.24 16.00 8.86
CA SER A 91 -9.51 16.75 7.84
C SER A 91 -8.81 15.84 6.84
N TRP A 92 -8.53 16.38 5.65
CA TRP A 92 -7.79 15.68 4.61
C TRP A 92 -6.30 15.96 4.74
N GLN A 93 -5.51 14.92 4.99
CA GLN A 93 -4.06 14.98 5.00
C GLN A 93 -3.52 14.61 3.63
N GLU A 94 -2.67 15.47 3.08
CA GLU A 94 -2.05 15.25 1.77
C GLU A 94 -1.05 14.08 1.79
N ILE A 95 -1.16 13.21 0.79
CA ILE A 95 -0.18 12.16 0.50
C ILE A 95 0.81 12.74 -0.54
N PRO A 96 2.13 12.59 -0.36
CA PRO A 96 3.14 13.27 -1.18
C PRO A 96 3.32 12.60 -2.57
N MET A 97 2.28 12.59 -3.41
CA MET A 97 2.25 11.85 -4.68
C MET A 97 3.32 12.30 -5.71
N ARG A 98 3.80 13.54 -5.59
CA ARG A 98 4.73 14.17 -6.55
C ARG A 98 6.15 14.32 -6.00
N LYS A 99 6.45 13.76 -4.84
CA LYS A 99 7.79 13.85 -4.24
C LYS A 99 8.63 12.64 -4.61
N LYS A 100 9.90 12.91 -4.96
CA LYS A 100 10.90 11.86 -5.18
C LYS A 100 11.19 11.04 -3.92
N GLU A 101 11.32 11.74 -2.80
CA GLU A 101 11.64 11.12 -1.52
C GLU A 101 10.41 11.15 -0.63
N ILE A 102 9.93 9.95 -0.30
CA ILE A 102 8.78 9.73 0.58
C ILE A 102 9.31 9.22 1.91
N LYS A 103 8.82 9.78 3.02
CA LYS A 103 9.20 9.30 4.35
C LYS A 103 8.67 7.89 4.54
N HIS A 104 9.40 7.04 5.26
CA HIS A 104 9.04 5.65 5.47
C HIS A 104 7.60 5.46 5.99
N ASN A 105 7.15 6.30 6.92
CA ASN A 105 5.79 6.27 7.47
C ASN A 105 4.68 6.75 6.50
N GLN A 106 5.02 7.22 5.30
CA GLN A 106 4.08 7.64 4.26
C GLN A 106 4.04 6.68 3.06
N ILE A 107 4.96 5.69 3.02
CA ILE A 107 5.06 4.74 1.91
C ILE A 107 3.80 3.89 1.81
N ALA A 108 3.28 3.40 2.93
CA ALA A 108 2.09 2.55 2.95
C ALA A 108 0.89 3.22 2.27
N ASP A 109 0.57 4.47 2.65
CA ASP A 109 -0.54 5.23 2.05
C ASP A 109 -0.29 5.56 0.57
N PHE A 110 0.92 5.97 0.22
CA PHE A 110 1.29 6.26 -1.17
C PHE A 110 1.09 5.03 -2.07
N VAL A 111 1.55 3.86 -1.61
CA VAL A 111 1.46 2.61 -2.37
C VAL A 111 0.00 2.12 -2.40
N ALA A 112 -0.70 2.14 -1.27
CA ALA A 112 -2.11 1.72 -1.19
C ALA A 112 -3.00 2.51 -2.16
N VAL A 113 -2.89 3.84 -2.19
CA VAL A 113 -3.67 4.68 -3.12
C VAL A 113 -3.32 4.35 -4.57
N ASN A 114 -2.04 4.22 -4.91
CA ASN A 114 -1.63 3.89 -6.28
C ASN A 114 -2.16 2.53 -6.74
N LEU A 115 -2.14 1.51 -5.87
CA LEU A 115 -2.67 0.19 -6.18
C LEU A 115 -4.20 0.17 -6.29
N CYS A 116 -4.91 0.89 -5.42
CA CYS A 116 -6.37 1.04 -5.52
C CYS A 116 -6.77 1.79 -6.79
N TYR A 117 -6.03 2.84 -7.15
CA TYR A 117 -6.24 3.59 -8.38
C TYR A 117 -5.97 2.73 -9.62
N LYS A 118 -4.93 1.89 -9.59
CA LYS A 118 -4.64 0.90 -10.63
C LYS A 118 -5.75 -0.16 -10.74
N GLN A 119 -6.26 -0.67 -9.62
CA GLN A 119 -7.39 -1.61 -9.62
C GLN A 119 -8.63 -1.02 -10.32
N LYS A 120 -8.87 0.28 -10.14
CA LYS A 120 -10.01 0.99 -10.76
C LYS A 120 -9.79 1.34 -12.23
N THR A 121 -8.60 1.83 -12.58
CA THR A 121 -8.36 2.51 -13.87
C THR A 121 -7.41 1.76 -14.81
N GLY A 122 -6.70 0.75 -14.31
CA GLY A 122 -5.63 0.06 -15.02
C GLY A 122 -4.26 0.77 -14.98
N GLN A 123 -4.17 1.96 -14.38
CA GLN A 123 -2.94 2.76 -14.32
C GLN A 123 -2.64 3.24 -12.90
N TYR A 124 -1.38 3.49 -12.56
CA TYR A 124 -1.03 4.14 -11.29
C TYR A 124 -1.38 5.63 -11.35
N LEU A 125 -1.72 6.22 -10.20
CA LEU A 125 -2.05 7.63 -10.11
C LEU A 125 -0.83 8.51 -10.38
N ASN A 126 0.27 8.24 -9.65
CA ASN A 126 1.59 8.83 -9.82
C ASN A 126 2.59 7.90 -9.12
N ASP A 127 3.38 7.17 -9.92
CA ASP A 127 4.41 6.24 -9.43
C ASP A 127 5.69 6.36 -10.28
N ASP A 128 6.10 7.60 -10.55
CA ASP A 128 7.24 7.91 -11.43
C ASP A 128 8.56 7.35 -10.88
N TYR A 129 8.67 7.24 -9.55
CA TYR A 129 9.84 6.71 -8.86
C TYR A 129 9.72 5.21 -8.49
N GLY A 130 8.61 4.57 -8.85
CA GLY A 130 8.47 3.12 -8.78
C GLY A 130 8.30 2.53 -7.38
N TYR A 131 7.76 3.27 -6.42
CA TYR A 131 7.45 2.74 -5.09
C TYR A 131 6.34 1.70 -5.15
N ALA A 132 5.23 2.00 -5.84
CA ALA A 132 4.11 1.09 -5.95
C ALA A 132 4.45 -0.11 -6.84
N LYS A 133 5.09 0.12 -8.00
CA LYS A 133 5.63 -0.96 -8.85
C LYS A 133 6.66 -1.81 -8.12
N GLY A 134 7.51 -1.20 -7.30
CA GLY A 134 8.50 -1.90 -6.49
C GLY A 134 7.86 -2.82 -5.47
N MET A 135 6.82 -2.34 -4.79
CA MET A 135 6.06 -3.14 -3.82
C MET A 135 5.27 -4.26 -4.49
N GLU A 136 4.68 -4.02 -5.67
CA GLU A 136 3.91 -5.04 -6.38
C GLU A 136 4.77 -6.25 -6.81
N ARG A 137 6.10 -6.10 -6.94
CA ARG A 137 7.01 -7.24 -7.19
C ARG A 137 7.04 -8.27 -6.06
N TYR A 138 6.60 -7.90 -4.86
CA TYR A 138 6.46 -8.82 -3.74
C TYR A 138 5.14 -9.59 -3.77
N TYR A 139 4.19 -9.23 -4.63
CA TYR A 139 3.01 -10.05 -4.88
C TYR A 139 3.43 -11.34 -5.59
N LYS A 140 2.95 -12.48 -5.09
CA LYS A 140 3.35 -13.84 -5.51
C LYS A 140 2.18 -14.65 -6.07
N GLY A 141 1.02 -14.03 -6.27
CA GLY A 141 -0.11 -14.70 -6.92
C GLY A 141 0.03 -14.69 -8.44
N GLU A 142 -0.64 -15.65 -9.08
CA GLU A 142 -0.68 -15.84 -10.54
C GLU A 142 -1.64 -14.86 -11.24
#